data_AF-A0AAU0SY98-F1
#
_entry.id   AF-A0AAU0SY98-F1
#
_cell.length_a   1.000
_cell.length_b   1.000
_cell.length_c   1.000
_cell.angle_alpha   90.00
_cell.angle_beta   90.00
_cell.angle_gamma   90.00
#
_symmetry.space_group_name_H-M   'P 1'
#
loop_
_entity.id
_entity.type
_entity.pdbx_description
1 polymer ?
#
loop_
_entity_poly.entity_id
_entity_poly.type
_entity_poly.pdbx_seq_one_letter_code
_entity_poly.pdbx_strand_id
1 'polypeptide(L)'
;MTAQIECFLAHGGIIFQAPPPTYSFRPIAPPAQGGEAADLKYQSARQAAAEKQAFVEQIRGMSKTMTQRAIVEQTGVARRILFAMGQKHGFAFRFERECQPRPAGARTDRSQDAARVERIKDFKEIGLTRAQAARQLEVNDKLFIRLITEYDIDYPKYVSNPL
;
A
#
# COMPACT_ATOMS: atom_id res chain seq x y z
N MET A 1 -57.74 2.14 -35.22
CA MET A 1 -57.73 3.29 -34.30
C MET A 1 -58.54 4.49 -34.80
N THR A 2 -58.94 4.58 -36.07
CA THR A 2 -59.74 5.69 -36.62
C THR A 2 -61.23 5.61 -36.28
N ALA A 3 -61.83 4.41 -36.31
CA ALA A 3 -63.26 4.22 -36.05
C ALA A 3 -63.72 4.70 -34.64
N GLN A 4 -62.87 4.57 -33.61
CA GLN A 4 -63.18 5.04 -32.26
C GLN A 4 -63.15 6.57 -32.15
N ILE A 5 -62.24 7.23 -32.87
CA ILE A 5 -62.13 8.69 -32.91
C ILE A 5 -63.33 9.29 -33.67
N GLU A 6 -63.75 8.63 -34.75
CA GLU A 6 -64.92 9.02 -35.54
C GLU A 6 -66.22 8.89 -34.75
N CYS A 7 -66.42 7.79 -34.03
CA CYS A 7 -67.58 7.65 -33.12
C CYS A 7 -67.59 8.73 -32.04
N PHE A 8 -66.43 9.10 -31.47
CA PHE A 8 -66.32 10.14 -30.45
C PHE A 8 -66.69 11.53 -30.98
N LEU A 9 -66.24 11.87 -32.20
CA LEU A 9 -66.61 13.11 -32.88
C LEU A 9 -68.10 13.12 -33.29
N ALA A 10 -68.65 12.00 -33.75
CA ALA A 10 -70.04 11.86 -34.16
C ALA A 10 -71.04 12.03 -32.99
N HIS A 11 -70.62 11.68 -31.76
CA HIS A 11 -71.42 11.88 -30.54
C HIS A 11 -71.15 13.26 -29.89
N GLY A 12 -70.51 14.20 -30.60
CA GLY A 12 -70.29 15.57 -30.14
C GLY A 12 -69.04 15.79 -29.29
N GLY A 13 -68.11 14.83 -29.26
CA GLY A 13 -66.83 14.96 -28.56
C GLY A 13 -65.90 15.97 -29.24
N ILE A 14 -65.27 16.83 -28.44
CA ILE A 14 -64.32 17.85 -28.91
C ILE A 14 -62.91 17.43 -28.47
N ILE A 15 -61.97 17.38 -29.41
CA ILE A 15 -60.57 17.07 -29.13
C ILE A 15 -59.82 18.39 -28.98
N PHE A 16 -59.30 18.66 -27.77
CA PHE A 16 -58.48 19.83 -27.51
C PHE A 16 -57.01 19.47 -27.62
N GLN A 17 -56.31 20.04 -28.61
CA GLN A 17 -54.88 19.88 -28.75
C GLN A 17 -54.18 20.90 -27.84
N ALA A 18 -53.49 20.43 -26.81
CA ALA A 18 -52.73 21.29 -25.92
C ALA A 18 -51.53 21.94 -26.67
N PRO A 19 -51.21 23.21 -26.38
CA PRO A 19 -49.98 23.82 -26.88
C PRO A 19 -48.74 23.05 -26.40
N PRO A 20 -47.67 22.98 -27.22
CA PRO A 20 -46.44 22.33 -26.81
C PRO A 20 -45.87 23.00 -25.55
N PRO A 21 -45.36 22.24 -24.56
CA PRO A 21 -44.85 22.79 -23.33
C PRO A 21 -43.63 23.68 -23.62
N THR A 22 -43.74 24.96 -23.28
CA THR A 22 -42.63 25.91 -23.41
C THR A 22 -41.72 25.77 -22.19
N TYR A 23 -40.55 25.18 -22.38
CA TYR A 23 -39.53 25.09 -21.34
C TYR A 23 -38.67 26.36 -21.33
N SER A 24 -38.65 27.08 -20.19
CA SER A 24 -37.76 28.23 -19.99
C SER A 24 -36.67 27.86 -18.97
N PHE A 25 -35.41 28.09 -19.33
CA PHE A 25 -34.29 27.88 -18.42
C PHE A 25 -34.33 28.95 -17.32
N ARG A 26 -34.21 28.51 -16.06
CA ARG A 26 -34.00 29.45 -14.95
C ARG A 26 -32.59 30.05 -15.08
N PRO A 27 -32.44 31.38 -15.13
CA PRO A 27 -31.11 31.98 -15.20
C PRO A 27 -30.32 31.60 -13.96
N ILE A 28 -29.03 31.31 -14.14
CA ILE A 28 -28.09 31.06 -13.04
C ILE A 28 -28.02 32.36 -12.23
N ALA A 29 -28.41 32.30 -10.96
CA ALA A 29 -28.27 33.44 -10.06
C ALA A 29 -26.77 33.82 -9.97
N PRO A 30 -26.40 35.11 -10.05
CA PRO A 30 -25.03 35.52 -9.82
C PRO A 30 -24.58 35.03 -8.43
N PRO A 31 -23.29 34.66 -8.26
CA PRO A 31 -22.80 34.27 -6.95
C PRO A 31 -23.13 35.38 -5.95
N ALA A 32 -23.75 35.00 -4.82
CA ALA A 32 -24.09 35.95 -3.77
C ALA A 32 -22.84 36.77 -3.44
N GLN A 33 -22.93 38.10 -3.58
CA GLN A 33 -21.85 39.00 -3.24
C GLN A 33 -21.55 38.78 -1.75
N GLY A 34 -20.34 38.31 -1.45
CA GLY A 34 -19.95 37.88 -0.11
C GLY A 34 -20.17 39.01 0.89
N GLY A 35 -21.03 38.78 1.89
CA GLY A 35 -21.18 39.69 3.02
C GLY A 35 -20.06 39.50 4.05
N GLU A 36 -20.04 40.33 5.10
CA GLU A 36 -19.05 40.29 6.19
C GLU A 36 -18.84 38.88 6.80
N ALA A 37 -19.88 38.05 6.81
CA ALA A 37 -19.79 36.66 7.27
C ALA A 37 -18.89 35.77 6.40
N ALA A 38 -18.76 36.05 5.09
CA ALA A 38 -17.84 35.36 4.20
C ALA A 38 -16.38 35.78 4.47
N ASP A 39 -16.16 37.07 4.76
CA ASP A 39 -14.83 37.59 5.09
C ASP A 39 -14.33 37.05 6.43
N LEU A 40 -15.18 36.96 7.45
CA LEU A 40 -14.83 36.36 8.75
C LEU A 40 -14.47 34.87 8.61
N LYS A 41 -15.19 34.13 7.76
CA LYS A 41 -14.85 32.73 7.44
C LYS A 41 -13.49 32.63 6.74
N TYR A 42 -13.20 33.55 5.82
CA TYR A 42 -11.92 33.59 5.14
C TYR A 42 -10.76 33.90 6.10
N GLN A 43 -10.94 34.87 7.00
CA GLN A 43 -9.93 35.24 7.99
C GLN A 43 -9.67 34.10 8.99
N SER A 44 -10.71 33.45 9.50
CA SER A 44 -10.55 32.31 10.41
C SER A 44 -9.89 31.10 9.73
N ALA A 45 -10.23 30.83 8.46
CA ALA A 45 -9.55 29.79 7.68
C ALA A 45 -8.06 30.11 7.48
N ARG A 46 -7.72 31.38 7.25
CA ARG A 46 -6.34 31.85 7.11
C ARG A 46 -5.54 31.72 8.40
N GLN A 47 -6.14 32.07 9.54
CA GLN A 47 -5.52 31.88 10.86
C GLN A 47 -5.28 30.41 11.17
N ALA A 48 -6.29 29.55 10.95
CA ALA A 48 -6.14 28.11 11.14
C ALA A 48 -5.07 27.49 10.23
N ALA A 49 -4.89 28.02 9.02
CA ALA A 49 -3.81 27.59 8.13
C ALA A 49 -2.43 28.00 8.65
N ALA A 50 -2.30 29.23 9.17
CA ALA A 50 -1.06 29.74 9.76
C ALA A 50 -0.67 28.95 11.02
N GLU A 51 -1.64 28.65 11.89
CA GLU A 51 -1.43 27.82 13.09
C GLU A 51 -0.92 26.41 12.74
N LYS A 52 -1.51 25.79 11.71
CA LYS A 52 -1.06 24.48 11.21
C LYS A 52 0.37 24.54 10.68
N GLN A 53 0.74 25.61 9.97
CA GLN A 53 2.10 25.79 9.48
C GLN A 53 3.10 25.97 10.62
N ALA A 54 2.78 26.81 11.61
CA ALA A 54 3.61 27.01 12.80
C ALA A 54 3.82 25.69 13.57
N PHE A 55 2.78 24.87 13.69
CA PHE A 55 2.88 23.56 14.33
C PHE A 55 3.80 22.59 13.56
N VAL A 56 3.71 22.59 12.23
CA VAL A 56 4.60 21.79 11.38
C VAL A 56 6.06 22.24 11.52
N GLU A 57 6.32 23.54 11.61
CA GLU A 57 7.66 24.09 11.82
C GLU A 57 8.22 23.70 13.20
N GLN A 58 7.39 23.72 14.24
CA GLN A 58 7.76 23.24 15.58
C GLN A 58 8.17 21.77 15.53
N ILE A 59 7.36 20.90 14.91
CA ILE A 59 7.66 19.47 14.76
C ILE A 59 8.91 19.27 13.90
N ARG A 60 9.12 20.07 12.86
CA ARG A 60 10.34 20.03 12.03
C ARG A 60 11.59 20.41 12.84
N GLY A 61 11.47 21.32 13.81
CA GLY A 61 12.54 21.62 14.76
C GLY A 61 12.86 20.42 15.65
N MET A 62 11.83 19.81 16.24
CA MET A 62 11.96 18.63 17.11
C MET A 62 12.47 17.40 16.36
N SER A 63 12.11 17.22 15.08
CA SER A 63 12.49 16.05 14.29
C SER A 63 14.00 15.94 14.07
N LYS A 64 14.73 17.06 14.15
CA LYS A 64 16.20 17.12 14.04
C LYS A 64 16.88 16.55 15.29
N THR A 65 16.29 16.73 16.46
CA THR A 65 16.91 16.40 17.75
C THR A 65 16.40 15.08 18.32
N MET A 66 15.09 14.83 18.21
CA MET A 66 14.38 13.74 18.89
C MET A 66 13.92 12.61 17.96
N THR A 67 13.67 11.44 18.55
CA THR A 67 13.03 10.31 17.87
C THR A 67 11.52 10.51 17.78
N GLN A 68 10.85 9.78 16.88
CA GLN A 68 9.38 9.84 16.76
C GLN A 68 8.68 9.53 18.09
N ARG A 69 9.16 8.56 18.86
CA ARG A 69 8.55 8.15 20.12
C ARG A 69 8.58 9.27 21.16
N ALA A 70 9.74 9.91 21.32
CA ALA A 70 9.89 11.05 22.22
C ALA A 70 8.98 12.23 21.83
N ILE A 71 8.80 12.48 20.52
CA ILE A 71 7.89 13.54 20.05
C ILE A 71 6.43 13.18 20.37
N VAL A 72 6.03 11.91 20.19
CA VAL A 72 4.68 11.43 20.58
C VAL A 72 4.44 11.65 22.07
N GLU A 73 5.41 11.31 22.93
CA GLU A 73 5.32 11.49 24.38
C GLU A 73 5.22 12.98 24.76
N GLN A 74 5.94 13.86 24.06
CA GLN A 74 5.97 15.29 24.37
C GLN A 74 4.77 16.07 23.82
N THR A 75 4.31 15.75 22.61
CA THR A 75 3.22 16.49 21.93
C THR A 75 1.86 15.79 22.00
N GLY A 76 1.81 14.51 22.40
CA GLY A 76 0.59 13.71 22.39
C GLY A 76 0.07 13.36 20.98
N VAL A 77 0.78 13.78 19.92
CA VAL A 77 0.36 13.52 18.54
C VAL A 77 0.66 12.08 18.17
N ALA A 78 -0.33 11.38 17.64
CA ALA A 78 -0.16 10.00 17.20
C ALA A 78 0.95 9.86 16.14
N ARG A 79 1.76 8.79 16.27
CA ARG A 79 2.90 8.49 15.37
C ARG A 79 2.54 8.51 13.88
N ARG A 80 1.34 8.01 13.53
CA ARG A 80 0.84 8.00 12.14
C ARG A 80 0.72 9.41 11.56
N ILE A 81 0.30 10.38 12.36
CA ILE A 81 0.15 11.78 11.93
C ILE A 81 1.52 12.40 11.72
N LEU A 82 2.46 12.19 12.65
CA LEU A 82 3.86 12.64 12.49
C LEU A 82 4.51 12.09 11.22
N PHE A 83 4.30 10.80 10.92
CA PHE A 83 4.78 10.19 9.68
C PHE A 83 4.17 10.85 8.44
N ALA A 84 2.86 11.06 8.43
CA ALA A 84 2.18 11.76 7.33
C ALA A 84 2.67 13.21 7.16
N MET A 85 2.95 13.92 8.25
CA MET A 85 3.53 15.27 8.20
C MET A 85 4.94 15.26 7.60
N GLY A 86 5.79 14.31 8.02
CA GLY A 86 7.13 14.15 7.47
C GLY A 86 7.12 13.91 5.96
N GLN A 87 6.22 13.03 5.48
CA GLN A 87 6.03 12.76 4.05
C GLN A 87 5.52 13.99 3.28
N LYS A 88 4.53 14.73 3.84
CA LYS A 88 3.94 15.90 3.17
C LYS A 88 4.89 17.10 3.11
N HIS A 89 5.71 17.29 4.13
CA HIS A 89 6.56 18.47 4.28
C HIS A 89 8.05 18.21 4.06
N GLY A 90 8.41 16.97 3.71
CA GLY A 90 9.77 16.58 3.30
C GLY A 90 10.79 16.58 4.43
N PHE A 91 10.42 16.13 5.63
CA PHE A 91 11.37 15.99 6.73
C PHE A 91 11.31 14.60 7.37
N ALA A 92 12.48 14.12 7.79
CA ALA A 92 12.64 12.85 8.47
C ALA A 92 12.87 13.07 9.97
N PHE A 93 12.53 12.04 10.74
CA PHE A 93 12.79 11.99 12.18
C PHE A 93 14.05 11.20 12.45
N ARG A 94 14.69 11.48 13.59
CA ARG A 94 15.82 10.66 14.03
C ARG A 94 15.37 9.23 14.27
N PHE A 95 16.09 8.28 13.67
CA PHE A 95 15.89 6.86 13.95
C PHE A 95 16.33 6.55 15.38
N GLU A 96 15.46 5.87 16.12
CA GLU A 96 15.83 5.21 17.36
C GLU A 96 16.81 4.10 16.96
N ARG A 97 18.09 4.24 17.35
CA ARG A 97 19.16 3.26 17.06
C ARG A 97 18.99 1.99 17.91
N GLU A 98 17.77 1.47 17.96
CA GLU A 98 17.37 0.29 18.73
C GLU A 98 16.91 -0.86 17.83
N CYS A 99 17.02 -0.71 16.51
CA CYS A 99 17.29 -1.89 15.70
C CYS A 99 18.72 -2.31 16.02
N GLN A 100 18.84 -3.32 16.90
CA GLN A 100 20.07 -4.09 17.02
C GLN A 100 20.62 -4.32 15.61
N PRO A 101 21.93 -4.12 15.37
CA PRO A 101 22.51 -4.48 14.09
C PRO A 101 22.08 -5.92 13.80
N ARG A 102 21.40 -6.15 12.68
CA ARG A 102 21.13 -7.49 12.18
C ARG A 102 22.47 -8.23 12.29
N PRO A 103 22.55 -9.37 13.01
CA PRO A 103 23.83 -10.02 13.24
C PRO A 103 24.49 -10.18 11.88
N ALA A 104 25.67 -9.57 11.75
CA ALA A 104 26.37 -9.38 10.49
C ALA A 104 26.73 -10.75 9.91
N GLY A 105 25.80 -11.33 9.15
CA GLY A 105 25.84 -12.71 8.72
C GLY A 105 25.78 -13.68 9.91
N ALA A 106 24.78 -14.55 9.94
CA ALA A 106 25.05 -15.87 10.49
C ALA A 106 26.25 -16.41 9.69
N ARG A 107 27.45 -16.38 10.29
CA ARG A 107 28.66 -16.91 9.66
C ARG A 107 28.28 -18.32 9.22
N THR A 108 28.25 -18.53 7.92
CA THR A 108 27.99 -19.84 7.37
C THR A 108 29.09 -20.74 7.88
N ASP A 109 28.73 -21.69 8.74
CA ASP A 109 29.68 -22.65 9.27
C ASP A 109 30.11 -23.58 8.14
N ARG A 110 31.33 -23.34 7.63
CA ARG A 110 31.94 -24.10 6.53
C ARG A 110 32.68 -25.34 7.02
N SER A 111 32.84 -25.51 8.34
CA SER A 111 33.63 -26.61 8.91
C SER A 111 33.07 -27.98 8.55
N GLN A 112 31.74 -28.09 8.41
CA GLN A 112 31.04 -29.34 8.10
C GLN A 112 30.74 -29.53 6.62
N ASP A 113 31.06 -28.57 5.76
CA ASP A 113 30.67 -28.62 4.35
C ASP A 113 31.38 -29.77 3.61
N ALA A 114 32.66 -30.02 3.91
CA ALA A 114 33.43 -31.11 3.30
C ALA A 114 32.81 -32.49 3.59
N ALA A 115 32.50 -32.78 4.86
CA ALA A 115 31.87 -34.05 5.26
C ALA A 115 30.46 -34.22 4.67
N ARG A 116 29.72 -33.12 4.47
CA ARG A 116 28.41 -33.14 3.83
C ARG A 116 28.52 -33.41 2.34
N VAL A 117 29.52 -32.85 1.65
CA VAL A 117 29.77 -33.08 0.22
C VAL A 117 30.10 -34.55 -0.07
N GLU A 118 30.93 -35.18 0.78
CA GLU A 118 31.23 -36.62 0.66
C GLU A 118 29.94 -37.46 0.75
N ARG A 119 29.12 -37.24 1.78
CA ARG A 119 27.83 -37.93 1.93
C ARG A 119 26.86 -37.68 0.76
N ILE A 120 26.85 -36.47 0.21
CA ILE A 120 26.02 -36.14 -0.96
C ILE A 120 26.44 -36.96 -2.18
N LYS A 121 27.74 -37.22 -2.36
CA LYS A 121 28.24 -38.08 -3.44
C LYS A 121 27.83 -39.54 -3.20
N ASP A 122 27.95 -40.05 -1.98
CA ASP A 122 27.50 -41.41 -1.64
C ASP A 122 25.99 -41.59 -1.92
N PHE A 123 25.17 -40.60 -1.54
CA PHE A 123 23.73 -40.63 -1.81
C PHE A 123 23.39 -40.54 -3.31
N LYS A 124 24.25 -39.93 -4.12
CA LYS A 124 24.10 -39.93 -5.59
C LYS A 124 24.32 -41.34 -6.14
N GLU A 125 25.32 -42.07 -5.66
CA GLU A 125 25.60 -43.45 -6.10
C GLU A 125 24.47 -44.41 -5.75
N ILE A 126 23.82 -44.21 -4.60
CA ILE A 126 22.64 -44.97 -4.17
C ILE A 126 21.40 -44.60 -5.01
N GLY A 127 21.42 -43.47 -5.72
CA GLY A 127 20.31 -43.01 -6.58
C GLY A 127 19.19 -42.29 -5.81
N LEU A 128 19.49 -41.69 -4.66
CA LEU A 128 18.50 -40.94 -3.89
C LEU A 128 18.09 -39.65 -4.61
N THR A 129 16.85 -39.21 -4.39
CA THR A 129 16.39 -37.89 -4.84
C THR A 129 16.97 -36.79 -3.93
N ARG A 130 17.09 -35.55 -4.44
CA ARG A 130 17.57 -34.40 -3.64
C ARG A 130 16.80 -34.21 -2.34
N ALA A 131 15.48 -34.39 -2.36
CA ALA A 131 14.63 -34.24 -1.17
C ALA A 131 14.90 -35.35 -0.13
N GLN A 132 15.13 -36.59 -0.58
CA GLN A 132 15.49 -37.69 0.31
C GLN A 132 16.90 -37.49 0.88
N ALA A 133 17.87 -37.08 0.06
CA ALA A 133 19.23 -36.80 0.49
C ALA A 133 19.29 -35.63 1.49
N ALA A 134 18.54 -34.54 1.25
CA ALA A 134 18.46 -33.41 2.17
C ALA A 134 17.81 -33.80 3.51
N ARG A 135 16.79 -34.67 3.49
CA ARG A 135 16.15 -35.21 4.69
C ARG A 135 17.07 -36.13 5.47
N GLN A 136 17.84 -36.98 4.79
CA GLN A 136 18.80 -37.89 5.41
C GLN A 136 20.02 -37.16 6.00
N LEU A 137 20.40 -36.02 5.41
CA LEU A 137 21.48 -35.17 5.89
C LEU A 137 21.02 -34.16 6.97
N GLU A 138 19.71 -34.09 7.24
CA GLU A 138 19.07 -33.12 8.16
C GLU A 138 19.44 -31.65 7.87
N VAL A 139 19.62 -31.32 6.59
CA VAL A 139 19.96 -29.95 6.17
C VAL A 139 18.78 -29.25 5.50
N ASN A 140 18.78 -27.92 5.58
CA ASN A 140 17.86 -27.10 4.80
C ASN A 140 18.20 -27.21 3.30
N ASP A 141 17.18 -27.26 2.45
CA ASP A 141 17.31 -27.28 0.98
C ASP A 141 18.20 -26.15 0.45
N LYS A 142 18.15 -24.96 1.06
CA LYS A 142 19.04 -23.84 0.70
C LYS A 142 20.53 -24.15 0.91
N LEU A 143 20.86 -24.88 1.98
CA LEU A 143 22.24 -25.31 2.26
C LEU A 143 22.65 -26.40 1.27
N PHE A 144 21.75 -27.33 0.97
CA PHE A 144 21.99 -28.41 0.01
C PHE A 144 22.25 -27.87 -1.41
N ILE A 145 21.44 -26.92 -1.89
CA ILE A 145 21.65 -26.25 -3.18
C ILE A 145 22.97 -25.46 -3.19
N ARG A 146 23.32 -24.81 -2.07
CA ARG A 146 24.62 -24.12 -1.94
C ARG A 146 25.76 -25.10 -2.13
N LEU A 147 25.77 -26.23 -1.42
CA LEU A 147 26.82 -27.24 -1.51
C LEU A 147 26.95 -27.80 -2.94
N ILE A 148 25.83 -28.10 -3.59
CA ILE A 148 25.82 -28.57 -4.99
C ILE A 148 26.47 -27.54 -5.92
N THR A 149 26.13 -26.26 -5.75
CA THR A 149 26.60 -25.18 -6.64
C THR A 149 28.06 -24.80 -6.37
N GLU A 150 28.46 -24.75 -5.10
CA GLU A 150 29.80 -24.31 -4.68
C GLU A 150 30.86 -25.40 -4.91
N TYR A 151 30.48 -26.68 -4.84
CA TYR A 151 31.37 -27.82 -5.08
C TYR A 151 31.13 -28.52 -6.42
N ASP A 152 30.35 -27.90 -7.32
CA ASP A 152 30.06 -28.36 -8.69
C ASP A 152 29.63 -29.84 -8.77
N ILE A 153 28.73 -30.24 -7.88
CA ILE A 153 28.23 -31.63 -7.83
C ILE A 153 27.07 -31.76 -8.81
N ASP A 154 27.25 -32.52 -9.88
CA ASP A 154 26.13 -32.84 -10.78
C ASP A 154 25.14 -33.80 -10.09
N TYR A 155 24.11 -33.25 -9.44
CA TYR A 155 23.07 -34.01 -8.77
C TYR A 155 21.74 -33.83 -9.51
N PRO A 156 21.03 -34.88 -9.94
CA PRO A 156 19.80 -34.72 -10.72
C PRO A 156 18.71 -33.98 -9.94
N LYS A 157 18.07 -32.98 -10.57
CA LYS A 157 16.96 -32.22 -9.95
C LYS A 157 15.65 -32.99 -9.95
N TYR A 158 15.48 -33.87 -10.93
CA TYR A 158 14.33 -34.74 -11.09
C TYR A 158 14.84 -36.14 -11.39
N VAL A 159 14.39 -37.14 -10.63
CA VAL A 159 14.49 -38.52 -11.07
C VAL A 159 13.29 -38.72 -11.99
N SER A 160 13.54 -38.94 -13.28
CA SER A 160 12.49 -39.46 -14.17
C SER A 160 12.16 -40.86 -13.69
N ASN A 161 11.15 -41.02 -12.85
CA ASN A 161 10.62 -42.34 -12.53
C ASN A 161 9.92 -42.86 -13.80
N PRO A 162 10.38 -43.94 -14.45
CA PRO A 162 9.43 -44.76 -15.19
C PRO A 162 8.53 -45.42 -14.14
N LEU A 163 7.22 -45.29 -14.33
CA LEU A 163 6.20 -45.96 -13.51
C LEU A 163 6.38 -47.48 -13.53
#